data_AF-A0A9E2RDD2-F1
#
_entry.id   AF-A0A9E2RDD2-F1
#
_cell.length_a   1.000
_cell.length_b   1.000
_cell.length_c   1.000
_cell.angle_alpha   90.00
_cell.angle_beta   90.00
_cell.angle_gamma   90.00
#
_symmetry.space_group_name_H-M   'P 1'
#
loop_
_entity.id
_entity.type
_entity.pdbx_description
1 polymer ?
#
loop_
_entity_poly.entity_id
_entity_poly.type
_entity_poly.pdbx_seq_one_letter_code
_entity_poly.pdbx_strand_id
1 'polypeptide(L)'
;AEQYVLINQQNEWVLEDQPSEKLDQQATDLFVSRVANVPAEERVIKQAWPLAPYGLVAPAAEFIATGRDGKIAGKLSIGSHANGLAYAMGQRIQGVFQIRADLLLTQIPSKRDLLAAKTEKTPSSH
;
A
#
# COMPACT_ATOMS: atom_id res chain seq x y z
N ALA A 1 14.65 -1.06 -2.62
CA ALA A 1 13.19 -1.19 -2.42
C ALA A 1 12.94 -2.61 -1.94
N GLU A 2 12.31 -2.78 -0.79
CA GLU A 2 11.81 -4.10 -0.38
C GLU A 2 10.52 -4.36 -1.15
N GLN A 3 10.47 -5.48 -1.88
CA GLN A 3 9.28 -5.97 -2.54
C GLN A 3 8.79 -7.20 -1.79
N TYR A 4 7.50 -7.23 -1.47
CA TYR A 4 6.87 -8.39 -0.87
C TYR A 4 5.45 -8.54 -1.41
N VAL A 5 5.01 -9.78 -1.58
CA VAL A 5 3.69 -10.11 -2.11
C VAL A 5 2.87 -10.74 -0.99
N LEU A 6 1.71 -10.15 -0.73
CA LEU A 6 0.74 -10.64 0.25
C LEU A 6 -0.38 -11.37 -0.49
N ILE A 7 -0.65 -12.60 -0.09
CA ILE A 7 -1.70 -13.45 -0.64
C ILE A 7 -2.71 -13.70 0.46
N ASN A 8 -3.99 -13.40 0.21
CA ASN A 8 -5.06 -13.80 1.12
C ASN A 8 -5.46 -15.25 0.81
N GLN A 9 -5.01 -16.19 1.64
CA GLN A 9 -5.38 -17.60 1.60
C GLN A 9 -6.36 -17.88 2.75
N GLN A 10 -7.57 -18.34 2.42
CA GLN A 10 -8.56 -18.76 3.44
C GLN A 10 -8.84 -17.71 4.53
N ASN A 11 -8.89 -16.43 4.14
CA ASN A 11 -9.09 -15.31 5.06
C ASN A 11 -7.88 -14.98 5.96
N GLU A 12 -6.71 -15.56 5.67
CA GLU A 12 -5.42 -15.24 6.26
C GLU A 12 -4.47 -14.69 5.19
N TRP A 13 -3.85 -13.54 5.46
CA TRP A 13 -2.75 -13.00 4.71
C TRP A 13 -1.48 -13.80 4.97
N VAL A 14 -0.83 -14.23 3.90
CA VAL A 14 0.48 -14.90 3.91
C VAL A 14 1.43 -14.23 2.92
N LEU A 15 2.73 -14.34 3.17
CA LEU A 15 3.74 -13.86 2.21
C LEU A 15 3.95 -14.93 1.12
N GLU A 16 4.01 -14.52 -0.13
CA GLU A 16 4.36 -15.43 -1.24
C GLU A 16 5.75 -16.03 -1.05
N ASP A 17 6.74 -15.23 -0.64
CA ASP A 17 8.10 -15.71 -0.37
C ASP A 17 8.17 -16.65 0.84
N GLN A 18 7.29 -16.46 1.83
CA GLN A 18 7.34 -17.12 3.13
C GLN A 18 5.92 -17.49 3.59
N PRO A 19 5.26 -18.45 2.92
CA PRO A 19 3.90 -18.84 3.25
C PRO A 19 3.81 -19.54 4.61
N SER A 20 4.94 -20.05 5.11
CA SER A 20 5.08 -20.69 6.42
C SER A 20 5.09 -19.70 7.59
N GLU A 21 5.40 -18.44 7.33
CA GLU A 21 5.48 -17.41 8.37
C GLU A 21 4.09 -16.84 8.67
N LYS A 22 3.77 -16.72 9.95
CA LYS A 22 2.48 -16.16 10.38
C LYS A 22 2.59 -14.64 10.46
N LEU A 23 1.99 -13.97 9.48
CA LEU A 23 1.81 -12.53 9.52
C LEU A 23 0.78 -12.12 10.57
N ASP A 24 0.92 -10.89 11.05
CA ASP A 24 -0.14 -10.23 11.79
C ASP A 24 -1.30 -9.89 10.84
N GLN A 25 -2.36 -10.67 10.98
CA GLN A 25 -3.58 -10.55 10.19
C GLN A 25 -4.26 -9.21 10.39
N GLN A 26 -4.26 -8.67 11.61
CA GLN A 26 -4.93 -7.42 11.92
C GLN A 26 -4.16 -6.24 11.34
N ALA A 27 -2.83 -6.21 11.52
CA ALA A 27 -1.98 -5.17 10.94
C ALA A 27 -2.02 -5.21 9.42
N THR A 28 -1.95 -6.41 8.84
CA THR A 28 -2.02 -6.60 7.38
C THR A 28 -3.37 -6.18 6.82
N ASP A 29 -4.47 -6.57 7.45
CA ASP A 29 -5.81 -6.22 7.01
C ASP A 29 -6.08 -4.71 7.10
N LEU A 30 -5.66 -4.07 8.20
CA LEU A 30 -5.74 -2.61 8.35
C LEU A 30 -4.91 -1.88 7.30
N PHE A 31 -3.72 -2.40 6.98
CA PHE A 31 -2.85 -1.86 5.94
C PHE A 31 -3.49 -1.99 4.55
N VAL A 32 -3.92 -3.20 4.17
CA VAL A 32 -4.57 -3.47 2.89
C VAL A 32 -5.84 -2.63 2.74
N SER A 33 -6.65 -2.54 3.80
CA SER A 33 -7.88 -1.72 3.83
C SER A 33 -7.59 -0.24 3.66
N ARG A 34 -6.50 0.28 4.26
CA ARG A 34 -6.06 1.67 4.06
C ARG A 34 -5.63 1.92 2.63
N VAL A 35 -4.79 1.05 2.06
CA VAL A 35 -4.32 1.16 0.66
C VAL A 35 -5.48 1.03 -0.34
N ALA A 36 -6.46 0.16 -0.06
CA ALA A 36 -7.62 -0.04 -0.91
C ALA A 36 -8.62 1.13 -0.84
N ASN A 37 -8.74 1.77 0.33
CA ASN A 37 -9.67 2.89 0.58
C ASN A 37 -8.96 4.24 0.72
N VAL A 38 -7.76 4.41 0.14
CA VAL A 38 -7.06 5.69 0.19
C VAL A 38 -7.96 6.77 -0.40
N PRO A 39 -8.30 7.81 0.35
CA PRO A 39 -9.06 8.92 -0.19
C PRO A 39 -8.19 9.66 -1.20
N ALA A 40 -8.71 9.81 -2.41
CA ALA A 40 -8.16 10.72 -3.39
C ALA A 40 -8.54 12.14 -2.99
N GLU A 41 -7.64 12.83 -2.28
CA GLU A 41 -7.88 14.20 -1.79
C GLU A 41 -8.08 15.16 -2.96
N GLU A 42 -7.19 15.09 -3.95
CA GLU A 42 -7.25 16.01 -5.10
C GLU A 42 -6.86 15.31 -6.40
N ARG A 43 -7.68 15.46 -7.44
CA ARG A 43 -7.34 14.98 -8.78
C ARG A 43 -6.56 16.07 -9.52
N VAL A 44 -5.24 15.91 -9.54
CA VAL A 44 -4.31 16.88 -10.13
C VAL A 44 -4.41 16.92 -11.65
N ILE A 45 -4.55 15.76 -12.32
CA ILE A 45 -4.61 15.72 -13.78
C ILE A 45 -5.55 14.62 -14.28
N LYS A 46 -6.39 14.96 -15.27
CA LYS A 46 -7.19 13.99 -16.02
C LYS A 46 -6.33 13.17 -17.01
N GLN A 47 -5.18 13.70 -17.42
CA GLN A 47 -4.32 13.12 -18.46
C GLN A 47 -2.90 12.95 -17.91
N ALA A 48 -2.41 11.71 -17.94
CA ALA A 48 -1.28 11.23 -17.15
C ALA A 48 0.11 11.63 -17.70
N TRP A 49 0.30 12.83 -18.24
CA TRP A 49 1.58 13.23 -18.84
C TRP A 49 1.92 14.71 -18.59
N PRO A 50 3.19 15.04 -18.25
CA PRO A 50 4.32 14.15 -17.98
C PRO A 50 4.37 13.68 -16.52
N LEU A 51 4.71 12.40 -16.29
CA LEU A 51 4.83 11.77 -14.96
C LEU A 51 6.13 12.08 -14.22
N ALA A 52 7.11 12.62 -14.95
CA ALA A 52 8.43 12.99 -14.43
C ALA A 52 8.38 13.98 -13.24
N PRO A 53 7.67 15.13 -13.31
CA PRO A 53 7.58 16.06 -12.19
C PRO A 53 6.88 15.48 -10.95
N TYR A 54 6.08 14.42 -11.12
CA TYR A 54 5.34 13.77 -10.05
C TYR A 54 6.09 12.58 -9.44
N GLY A 55 7.29 12.25 -9.91
CA GLY A 55 8.04 11.06 -9.45
C GLY A 55 7.35 9.74 -9.77
N LEU A 56 6.42 9.72 -10.73
CA LEU A 56 5.67 8.53 -11.14
C LEU A 56 6.41 7.73 -12.23
N VAL A 57 7.55 8.22 -12.72
CA VAL A 57 8.47 7.50 -13.63
C VAL A 57 9.26 6.43 -12.88
N ALA A 58 9.65 6.70 -11.64
CA ALA A 58 10.27 5.76 -10.71
C ALA A 58 9.50 5.86 -9.39
N PRO A 59 8.35 5.18 -9.26
CA PRO A 59 7.50 5.30 -8.09
C PRO A 59 8.28 4.91 -6.84
N ALA A 60 8.11 5.69 -5.77
CA ALA A 60 8.68 5.41 -4.46
C ALA A 60 8.09 4.12 -3.86
N ALA A 61 6.82 3.85 -4.14
CA ALA A 61 6.14 2.62 -3.75
C ALA A 61 5.11 2.22 -4.82
N GLU A 62 4.93 0.92 -5.04
CA GLU A 62 3.91 0.39 -5.93
C GLU A 62 3.13 -0.73 -5.24
N PHE A 63 1.80 -0.63 -5.29
CA PHE A 63 0.87 -1.61 -4.74
C PHE A 63 0.07 -2.23 -5.88
N ILE A 64 0.11 -3.56 -5.97
CA ILE A 64 -0.66 -4.31 -6.96
C ILE A 64 -1.69 -5.13 -6.19
N ALA A 65 -2.95 -4.80 -6.36
CA ALA A 65 -4.07 -5.58 -5.85
C ALA A 65 -4.45 -6.62 -6.89
N THR A 66 -4.36 -7.90 -6.51
CA THR A 66 -4.76 -9.02 -7.36
C THR A 66 -6.05 -9.62 -6.81
N GLY A 67 -7.02 -9.87 -7.68
CA GLY A 67 -8.26 -10.56 -7.31
C GLY A 67 -8.01 -12.05 -7.08
N ARG A 68 -8.97 -12.73 -6.45
CA ARG A 68 -8.93 -14.19 -6.22
C ARG A 68 -8.78 -15.04 -7.48
N ASP A 69 -9.09 -14.48 -8.64
CA ASP A 69 -8.93 -15.09 -9.97
C ASP A 69 -7.50 -14.96 -10.54
N GLY A 70 -6.58 -14.33 -9.80
CA GLY A 70 -5.19 -14.11 -10.24
C GLY A 70 -5.03 -12.92 -11.19
N LYS A 71 -6.13 -12.28 -11.63
CA LYS A 71 -6.09 -11.03 -12.39
C LYS A 71 -5.84 -9.83 -11.49
N ILE A 72 -5.06 -8.88 -12.01
CA ILE A 72 -4.82 -7.58 -11.36
C ILE A 72 -6.17 -6.85 -11.24
N ALA A 73 -6.65 -6.72 -10.00
CA ALA A 73 -7.85 -5.99 -9.65
C ALA A 73 -7.59 -4.48 -9.58
N GLY A 74 -6.35 -4.04 -9.37
CA GLY A 74 -5.95 -2.65 -9.40
C GLY A 74 -4.47 -2.47 -9.12
N LYS A 75 -3.91 -1.35 -9.54
CA LYS A 75 -2.53 -0.96 -9.21
C LYS A 75 -2.51 0.48 -8.74
N LEU A 76 -1.75 0.76 -7.70
CA LEU A 76 -1.54 2.09 -7.13
C LEU A 76 -0.04 2.35 -7.10
N SER A 77 0.43 3.29 -7.90
CA SER A 77 1.83 3.72 -7.91
C SER A 77 1.93 5.05 -7.18
N ILE A 78 2.74 5.12 -6.13
CA ILE A 78 3.01 6.35 -5.36
C ILE A 78 4.35 6.92 -5.82
N GLY A 79 4.32 8.17 -6.28
CA GLY A 79 5.48 8.92 -6.72
C GLY A 79 6.03 9.84 -5.64
N SER A 80 6.46 11.02 -6.07
CA SER A 80 7.03 12.05 -5.21
C SER A 80 6.00 12.56 -4.20
N HIS A 81 6.46 12.93 -3.02
CA HIS A 81 5.66 13.59 -2.00
C HIS A 81 6.15 15.03 -1.80
N ALA A 82 5.22 15.95 -1.69
CA ALA A 82 5.48 17.36 -1.42
C ALA A 82 4.41 17.89 -0.45
N ASN A 83 4.82 18.64 0.57
CA ASN A 83 3.91 19.30 1.52
C ASN A 83 2.91 18.36 2.22
N GLY A 84 3.33 17.12 2.53
CA GLY A 84 2.46 16.13 3.20
C GLY A 84 1.46 15.41 2.27
N LEU A 85 1.49 15.71 0.97
CA LEU A 85 0.72 15.03 -0.06
C LEU A 85 1.65 14.25 -0.99
N ALA A 86 1.29 13.02 -1.34
CA ALA A 86 2.01 12.19 -2.29
C ALA A 86 1.21 12.10 -3.58
N TYR A 87 1.89 12.17 -4.71
CA TYR A 87 1.27 11.89 -5.98
C TYR A 87 1.06 10.39 -6.11
N ALA A 88 -0.16 9.98 -6.43
CA ALA A 88 -0.52 8.60 -6.67
C ALA A 88 -1.23 8.45 -8.01
N MET A 89 -0.99 7.33 -8.67
CA MET A 89 -1.65 6.94 -9.90
C MET A 89 -2.32 5.59 -9.70
N GLY A 90 -3.63 5.55 -9.91
CA GLY A 90 -4.40 4.31 -9.93
C GLY A 90 -4.56 3.76 -11.34
N GLN A 91 -4.52 2.43 -11.51
CA GLN A 91 -4.86 1.78 -12.78
C GLN A 91 -6.36 1.81 -13.04
N ARG A 92 -7.20 1.73 -12.00
CA ARG A 92 -8.67 1.82 -12.16
C ARG A 92 -9.17 3.23 -12.45
N ILE A 93 -8.46 4.24 -11.96
CA ILE A 93 -8.87 5.63 -12.07
C ILE A 93 -7.81 6.36 -12.86
N GLN A 94 -8.11 6.68 -14.12
CA GLN A 94 -7.17 7.39 -14.98
C GLN A 94 -6.90 8.79 -14.45
N GLY A 95 -5.63 9.10 -14.20
CA GLY A 95 -5.18 10.42 -13.75
C GLY A 95 -4.14 10.33 -12.65
N VAL A 96 -3.56 11.49 -12.34
CA VAL A 96 -2.70 11.66 -11.16
C VAL A 96 -3.54 12.29 -10.06
N PHE A 97 -3.46 11.68 -8.89
CA PHE A 97 -4.15 12.10 -7.68
C PHE A 97 -3.14 12.49 -6.62
N GLN A 98 -3.49 13.42 -5.75
CA GLN A 98 -2.79 13.66 -4.50
C GLN A 98 -3.51 12.91 -3.40
N ILE A 99 -2.74 12.14 -2.65
CA ILE A 99 -3.16 11.40 -1.47
C ILE A 99 -2.36 11.90 -0.28
N ARG A 100 -2.87 11.76 0.94
CA ARG A 100 -2.12 12.11 2.15
C ARG A 100 -0.92 11.19 2.28
N ALA A 101 0.27 11.72 2.00
CA ALA A 101 1.54 11.01 2.12
C ALA A 101 1.78 10.58 3.56
N ASP A 102 1.40 11.47 4.49
CA ASP A 102 1.68 11.35 5.92
C ASP A 102 1.08 10.09 6.54
N LEU A 103 -0.07 9.63 6.04
CA LEU A 103 -0.79 8.46 6.56
C LEU A 103 -0.46 7.15 5.84
N LEU A 104 0.02 7.20 4.59
CA LEU A 104 0.44 6.01 3.86
C LEU A 104 1.93 5.73 4.08
N LEU A 105 2.80 6.71 3.89
CA LEU A 105 4.25 6.46 3.91
C LEU A 105 4.80 6.17 5.31
N THR A 106 4.25 6.77 6.37
CA THR A 106 4.69 6.48 7.76
C THR A 106 4.10 5.19 8.31
N GLN A 107 3.14 4.59 7.61
CA GLN A 107 2.38 3.41 8.06
C GLN A 107 2.42 2.27 7.04
N ILE A 108 3.34 2.29 6.07
CA ILE A 108 3.67 1.09 5.29
C ILE A 108 4.51 0.21 6.22
N PRO A 109 3.95 -0.87 6.79
CA PRO A 109 4.74 -1.78 7.59
C PRO A 109 5.77 -2.45 6.68
N SER A 110 7.02 -2.53 7.13
CA SER A 110 8.03 -3.31 6.42
C SER A 110 7.66 -4.79 6.47
N LYS A 111 8.24 -5.62 5.60
CA LYS A 111 8.05 -7.09 5.65
C LYS A 111 8.28 -7.64 7.06
N ARG A 112 9.28 -7.10 7.77
CA ARG A 112 9.60 -7.46 9.15
C ARG A 112 8.54 -7.01 10.16
N ASP A 113 7.92 -5.85 9.96
CA ASP A 113 6.86 -5.35 10.87
C ASP A 113 5.60 -6.20 10.75
N LEU A 114 5.25 -6.64 9.54
CA LEU A 114 4.14 -7.58 9.32
C LEU A 114 4.39 -8.95 9.97
N LEU A 115 5.65 -9.38 10.04
CA LEU A 115 6.08 -10.63 10.68
C LEU A 115 6.21 -10.49 12.21
N ALA A 116 6.66 -9.33 12.70
CA ALA A 116 7.02 -9.10 14.10
C ALA A 116 5.86 -8.59 14.98
N ALA A 117 4.73 -8.14 14.41
CA ALA A 117 3.64 -7.56 15.20
C ALA A 117 2.93 -8.55 16.16
N LYS A 118 3.38 -9.81 16.25
CA LYS A 118 3.09 -10.68 17.39
C LYS A 118 3.66 -10.22 18.74
N THR A 119 4.43 -9.14 18.82
CA THR A 119 5.05 -8.70 20.09
C THR A 119 4.60 -7.32 20.57
N GLU A 120 3.30 -6.99 20.50
CA GLU A 120 2.74 -5.95 21.38
C GLU A 120 1.33 -6.33 21.87
N LYS A 121 1.27 -7.42 22.64
CA LYS A 121 0.33 -7.51 23.77
C LYS A 121 1.11 -7.28 25.06
N THR A 122 1.17 -6.02 25.48
CA THR A 122 1.17 -5.73 26.92
C THR A 122 0.10 -4.67 27.18
N PRO A 123 -1.14 -5.05 27.56
CA PRO A 123 -2.01 -4.13 28.25
C PRO A 123 -1.41 -3.94 29.64
N SER A 124 -0.62 -2.90 29.83
CA SER A 124 -0.21 -2.47 31.16
C SER A 124 -1.39 -1.76 31.81
N SER A 125 -2.34 -2.56 32.32
CA SER A 125 -3.21 -2.13 33.41
C SER A 125 -2.35 -1.93 34.65
N HIS A 126 -2.31 -0.72 35.21
CA HIS A 126 -2.36 -0.50 36.66
C HIS A 126 -2.67 0.95 37.02
#